data_AF-A0A2J6REC3-F1
#
_entry.id   AF-A0A2J6REC3-F1
#
_cell.length_a   1.000
_cell.length_b   1.000
_cell.length_c   1.000
_cell.angle_alpha   90.00
_cell.angle_beta   90.00
_cell.angle_gamma   90.00
#
_symmetry.space_group_name_H-M   'P 1'
#
loop_
_entity.id
_entity.type
_entity.pdbx_description
1 polymer ?
#
loop_
_entity_poly.entity_id
_entity_poly.type
_entity_poly.pdbx_seq_one_letter_code
_entity_poly.pdbx_strand_id
1 'polypeptide(L)'
;YYALSYVWGDAQDKIPVLVNGKQLLITRNLESFLQRQRNTFSPNEQPSRIFWVDAICIDQTNLEERSRQVAFMADIYKEADTVLAWLGEETPISRIAMTALSRPDADYDTASNEETFAVLKYFQSGYYWDRLWIVQELFHARRIIL
;
A
#
# COMPACT_ATOMS: atom_id res chain seq x y z
N TYR A 1 3.52 12.30 -9.90
CA TYR A 1 2.44 11.29 -9.70
C TYR A 1 2.48 10.79 -8.27
N TYR A 2 1.43 10.14 -7.81
CA TYR A 2 1.40 9.42 -6.53
C TYR A 2 1.86 7.98 -6.74
N ALA A 3 2.72 7.44 -5.87
CA ALA A 3 3.05 6.02 -5.88
C ALA A 3 2.30 5.31 -4.74
N LEU A 4 1.77 4.11 -5.00
CA LEU A 4 1.13 3.29 -3.99
C LEU A 4 2.11 2.23 -3.47
N SER A 5 2.37 2.23 -2.17
CA SER A 5 3.01 1.12 -1.46
C SER A 5 1.92 0.41 -0.67
N TYR A 6 1.66 -0.88 -0.92
CA TYR A 6 0.51 -1.53 -0.32
C TYR A 6 0.72 -3.03 -0.09
N VAL A 7 -0.03 -3.56 0.86
CA VAL A 7 -0.07 -5.00 1.12
C VAL A 7 -0.80 -5.69 -0.04
N TRP A 8 -0.19 -6.71 -0.62
CA TRP A 8 -0.80 -7.40 -1.77
C TRP A 8 -2.18 -8.01 -1.44
N GLY A 9 -2.32 -8.56 -0.23
CA GLY A 9 -3.50 -9.29 0.22
C GLY A 9 -3.54 -10.71 -0.35
N ASP A 10 -4.72 -11.33 -0.32
CA ASP A 10 -4.93 -12.67 -0.86
C ASP A 10 -4.74 -12.67 -2.39
N ALA A 11 -3.75 -13.44 -2.87
CA ALA A 11 -3.44 -13.54 -4.28
C ALA A 11 -4.54 -14.27 -5.08
N GLN A 12 -5.40 -15.07 -4.43
CA GLN A 12 -6.51 -15.78 -5.06
C GLN A 12 -7.78 -14.94 -5.13
N ASP A 13 -7.93 -13.95 -4.25
CA ASP A 13 -9.09 -13.06 -4.22
C ASP A 13 -8.91 -11.89 -5.22
N LYS A 14 -9.20 -12.20 -6.49
CA LYS A 14 -9.06 -11.27 -7.60
C LYS A 14 -10.36 -10.60 -7.99
N ILE A 15 -10.31 -9.30 -8.24
CA ILE A 15 -11.41 -8.46 -8.71
C ILE A 15 -11.07 -7.90 -10.09
N PRO A 16 -11.99 -7.99 -11.07
CA PRO A 16 -11.77 -7.41 -12.39
C PRO A 16 -11.96 -5.89 -12.37
N VAL A 17 -11.03 -5.19 -13.00
CA VAL A 17 -11.12 -3.75 -13.27
C VAL A 17 -10.87 -3.48 -14.75
N LEU A 18 -11.38 -2.34 -15.26
CA LEU A 18 -11.14 -1.90 -16.63
C LEU A 18 -10.00 -0.89 -16.67
N VAL A 19 -8.97 -1.19 -17.46
CA VAL A 19 -7.82 -0.33 -17.72
C VAL A 19 -7.70 -0.18 -19.24
N ASN A 20 -7.88 1.03 -19.76
CA ASN A 20 -7.85 1.32 -21.20
C ASN A 20 -8.74 0.38 -22.04
N GLY A 21 -9.94 0.05 -21.52
CA GLY A 21 -10.90 -0.85 -22.18
C GLY A 21 -10.57 -2.34 -22.09
N LYS A 22 -9.46 -2.72 -21.42
CA LYS A 22 -9.09 -4.11 -21.17
C LYS A 22 -9.35 -4.50 -19.72
N GLN A 23 -9.74 -5.75 -19.51
CA GLN A 23 -9.94 -6.29 -18.18
C GLN A 23 -8.58 -6.68 -17.56
N LEU A 24 -8.33 -6.20 -16.36
CA LEU A 24 -7.18 -6.54 -15.53
C LEU A 24 -7.69 -7.11 -14.20
N LEU A 25 -7.06 -8.18 -13.72
CA LEU A 25 -7.37 -8.77 -12.42
C LEU A 25 -6.43 -8.21 -11.36
N ILE A 26 -6.99 -7.51 -10.37
CA ILE A 26 -6.27 -6.97 -9.22
C ILE A 26 -6.72 -7.67 -7.93
N THR A 27 -5.96 -7.57 -6.84
CA THR A 27 -6.42 -8.11 -5.55
C THR A 27 -7.53 -7.26 -4.95
N ARG A 28 -8.38 -7.86 -4.11
CA ARG A 28 -9.43 -7.13 -3.39
C ARG A 28 -8.88 -5.96 -2.59
N ASN A 29 -7.68 -6.10 -1.99
CA ASN A 29 -7.10 -5.01 -1.20
C ASN A 29 -6.79 -3.76 -2.04
N LEU A 30 -6.21 -3.95 -3.24
CA LEU A 30 -5.97 -2.85 -4.17
C LEU A 30 -7.28 -2.25 -4.66
N GLU A 31 -8.28 -3.09 -4.91
CA GLU A 31 -9.60 -2.62 -5.34
C GLU A 31 -10.25 -1.71 -4.30
N SER A 32 -10.21 -2.08 -3.03
CA SER A 32 -10.72 -1.26 -1.92
C SER A 32 -9.99 0.09 -1.81
N PHE A 33 -8.66 0.09 -1.97
CA PHE A 33 -7.90 1.34 -2.05
C PHE A 33 -8.40 2.25 -3.18
N LEU A 34 -8.57 1.71 -4.40
CA LEU A 34 -9.02 2.48 -5.56
C LEU A 34 -10.45 3.03 -5.36
N GLN A 35 -11.36 2.25 -4.75
CA GLN A 35 -12.69 2.72 -4.39
C GLN A 35 -12.63 3.87 -3.37
N ARG A 36 -11.81 3.74 -2.33
CA ARG A 36 -11.64 4.79 -1.33
C ARG A 36 -11.08 6.08 -1.93
N GLN A 37 -10.07 5.97 -2.81
CA GLN A 37 -9.58 7.14 -3.54
C GLN A 37 -10.68 7.75 -4.41
N ARG A 38 -11.47 6.94 -5.11
CA ARG A 38 -12.61 7.43 -5.91
C ARG A 38 -13.61 8.24 -5.07
N ASN A 39 -13.92 7.80 -3.86
CA ASN A 39 -14.92 8.44 -2.99
C ASN A 39 -14.38 9.69 -2.27
N THR A 40 -13.06 9.88 -2.20
CA THR A 40 -12.46 11.08 -1.60
C THR A 40 -12.31 12.24 -2.60
N PHE A 41 -12.61 12.04 -3.88
CA PHE A 41 -12.67 13.14 -4.84
C PHE A 41 -13.91 14.01 -4.60
N SER A 42 -13.69 15.26 -4.22
CA SER A 42 -14.75 16.27 -4.23
C SER A 42 -15.02 16.70 -5.68
N PRO A 43 -16.28 16.84 -6.13
CA PRO A 43 -16.62 17.25 -7.50
C PRO A 43 -15.99 18.58 -7.94
N ASN A 44 -15.55 19.40 -6.97
CA ASN A 44 -15.02 20.74 -7.18
C ASN A 44 -13.49 20.82 -7.03
N GLU A 45 -12.78 19.72 -6.76
CA GLU A 45 -11.31 19.69 -6.70
C GLU A 45 -10.68 19.27 -8.05
N GLN A 46 -9.56 19.92 -8.38
CA GLN A 46 -8.75 19.81 -9.60
C GLN A 46 -8.20 18.38 -9.88
N PRO A 47 -7.62 18.13 -11.08
CA PRO A 47 -7.89 16.98 -11.94
C PRO A 47 -7.50 15.63 -11.32
N SER A 48 -8.11 14.56 -11.86
CA SER A 48 -7.79 13.14 -11.61
C SER A 48 -6.35 12.91 -11.11
N ARG A 49 -6.20 12.48 -9.86
CA ARG A 49 -4.88 12.11 -9.30
C ARG A 49 -4.30 10.98 -10.14
N ILE A 50 -3.05 11.16 -10.60
CA ILE A 50 -2.32 10.14 -11.35
C ILE A 50 -1.61 9.25 -10.34
N PHE A 51 -1.93 7.96 -10.36
CA PHE A 51 -1.31 6.95 -9.51
C PHE A 51 -0.42 6.02 -10.33
N TRP A 52 0.75 5.70 -9.78
CA TRP A 52 1.54 4.55 -10.16
C TRP A 52 1.24 3.42 -9.16
N VAL A 53 0.82 2.28 -9.69
CA VAL A 53 0.51 1.06 -8.93
C VAL A 53 1.13 -0.09 -9.67
N ASP A 54 2.05 -0.82 -9.05
CA ASP A 54 2.84 -1.84 -9.74
C ASP A 54 1.97 -2.94 -10.40
N ALA A 55 0.87 -3.35 -9.76
CA ALA A 55 -0.06 -4.35 -10.31
C ALA A 55 -0.77 -3.91 -11.60
N ILE A 56 -0.82 -2.61 -11.86
CA ILE A 56 -1.51 -2.01 -13.01
C ILE A 56 -0.52 -1.50 -14.04
N CYS A 57 0.57 -0.86 -13.60
CA CYS A 57 1.53 -0.19 -14.46
C CYS A 57 2.61 -1.12 -15.01
N ILE A 58 2.84 -2.28 -14.40
CA ILE A 58 3.82 -3.28 -14.86
C ILE A 58 3.05 -4.41 -15.53
N ASP A 59 3.49 -4.81 -16.73
CA ASP A 59 3.01 -6.06 -17.32
C ASP A 59 3.53 -7.25 -16.50
N GLN A 60 2.65 -7.79 -15.65
CA GLN A 60 2.96 -8.93 -14.78
C GLN A 60 3.22 -10.23 -15.55
N THR A 61 2.84 -10.30 -16.83
CA THR A 61 3.05 -11.47 -17.69
C THR A 61 4.39 -11.45 -18.42
N ASN A 62 5.02 -10.26 -18.52
CA ASN A 62 6.32 -10.08 -19.15
C ASN A 62 7.44 -10.09 -18.09
N LEU A 63 8.08 -11.25 -17.91
CA LEU A 63 9.14 -11.42 -16.90
C LEU A 63 10.34 -10.47 -17.11
N GLU A 64 10.67 -10.14 -18.36
CA GLU A 64 11.80 -9.26 -18.69
C GLU A 64 11.48 -7.79 -18.35
N GLU A 65 10.26 -7.34 -18.68
CA GLU A 65 9.78 -6.02 -18.24
C GLU A 65 9.71 -5.96 -16.72
N ARG A 66 9.08 -6.95 -16.08
CA ARG A 66 8.95 -6.99 -14.62
C ARG A 66 10.30 -6.89 -13.93
N SER A 67 11.30 -7.63 -14.40
CA SER A 67 12.65 -7.59 -13.83
C SER A 67 13.30 -6.22 -13.98
N ARG A 68 13.13 -5.56 -15.14
CA ARG A 68 13.59 -4.19 -15.36
C ARG A 68 12.86 -3.19 -14.46
N GLN A 69 11.54 -3.28 -14.35
CA GLN A 69 10.73 -2.39 -13.50
C GLN A 69 11.10 -2.54 -12.03
N VAL A 70 11.35 -3.76 -11.55
CA VAL A 70 11.83 -4.01 -10.18
C VAL A 70 13.18 -3.32 -9.93
N ALA A 71 14.09 -3.33 -10.91
CA ALA A 71 15.36 -2.61 -10.79
C ALA A 71 15.19 -1.08 -10.71
N PHE A 72 14.12 -0.53 -11.30
CA PHE A 72 13.79 0.90 -11.26
C PHE A 72 12.86 1.31 -10.12
N MET A 73 12.40 0.38 -9.27
CA MET A 73 11.43 0.69 -8.21
C MET A 73 11.92 1.83 -7.31
N ALA A 74 13.19 1.79 -6.89
CA ALA A 74 13.76 2.84 -6.04
C ALA A 74 13.63 4.24 -6.68
N ASP A 75 13.89 4.37 -7.98
CA ASP A 75 13.78 5.63 -8.71
C ASP A 75 12.31 6.07 -8.87
N ILE A 76 11.40 5.13 -9.14
CA ILE A 76 9.96 5.40 -9.24
C ILE A 76 9.42 5.98 -7.93
N TYR A 77 9.71 5.35 -6.78
CA TYR A 77 9.25 5.85 -5.48
C TYR A 77 9.92 7.18 -5.10
N LYS A 78 11.18 7.38 -5.50
CA LYS A 78 11.91 8.63 -5.27
C LYS A 78 11.38 9.80 -6.10
N GLU A 79 10.95 9.54 -7.33
CA GLU A 79 10.40 10.56 -8.24
C GLU A 79 8.91 10.84 -8.00
N ALA A 80 8.22 9.99 -7.25
CA ALA A 80 6.83 10.23 -6.85
C ALA A 80 6.72 11.52 -6.00
N ASP A 81 5.67 12.30 -6.26
CA ASP A 81 5.37 13.51 -5.48
C ASP A 81 4.97 13.14 -4.04
N THR A 82 4.33 11.97 -3.89
CA THR A 82 3.89 11.42 -2.62
C THR A 82 3.76 9.91 -2.74
N VAL A 83 4.23 9.19 -1.73
CA VAL A 83 4.00 7.76 -1.58
C VAL A 83 2.85 7.57 -0.59
N LEU A 84 1.82 6.86 -1.02
CA LEU A 84 0.69 6.45 -0.19
C LEU A 84 0.94 5.03 0.29
N ALA A 85 0.93 4.82 1.59
CA ALA A 85 0.99 3.50 2.18
C ALA A 85 -0.44 2.97 2.41
N TRP A 86 -0.73 1.75 1.99
CA TRP A 86 -2.05 1.13 2.17
C TRP A 86 -1.92 -0.29 2.71
N LEU A 87 -2.29 -0.45 3.97
CA LEU A 87 -2.17 -1.72 4.70
C LEU A 87 -3.47 -2.55 4.62
N GLY A 88 -4.54 -1.93 4.13
CA GLY A 88 -5.86 -2.49 4.03
C GLY A 88 -6.91 -1.65 4.73
N GLU A 89 -8.16 -2.07 4.60
CA GLU A 89 -9.25 -1.42 5.33
C GLU A 89 -9.03 -1.53 6.84
N GLU A 90 -9.49 -0.50 7.53
CA GLU A 90 -9.33 -0.43 8.97
C GLU A 90 -10.10 -1.56 9.66
N THR A 91 -9.37 -2.40 10.38
CA THR A 91 -9.90 -3.39 11.30
C THR A 91 -9.77 -2.91 12.75
N PRO A 92 -10.53 -3.47 13.70
CA PRO A 92 -10.33 -3.18 15.11
C PRO A 92 -8.88 -3.40 15.57
N ILE A 93 -8.23 -4.45 15.05
CA ILE A 93 -6.84 -4.79 15.37
C ILE A 93 -5.88 -3.73 14.81
N SER A 94 -6.04 -3.33 13.55
CA SER A 94 -5.18 -2.28 12.97
C SER A 94 -5.40 -0.93 13.65
N ARG A 95 -6.62 -0.61 14.11
CA ARG A 95 -6.89 0.61 14.87
C ARG A 95 -6.12 0.62 16.19
N ILE A 96 -6.17 -0.48 16.93
CA ILE A 96 -5.44 -0.65 18.19
C ILE A 96 -3.93 -0.56 17.91
N ALA A 97 -3.43 -1.25 16.90
CA ALA A 97 -2.01 -1.21 16.51
C ALA A 97 -1.54 0.21 16.14
N MET A 98 -2.28 0.93 15.30
CA MET A 98 -1.95 2.30 14.90
C MET A 98 -2.02 3.28 16.08
N THR A 99 -2.97 3.08 17.00
CA THR A 99 -3.08 3.89 18.23
C THR A 99 -1.87 3.65 19.14
N ALA A 100 -1.44 2.39 19.29
CA ALA A 100 -0.25 2.04 20.06
C ALA A 100 1.02 2.63 19.42
N LEU A 101 1.17 2.53 18.10
CA LEU A 101 2.33 3.06 17.35
C LEU A 101 2.42 4.59 17.36
N SER A 102 1.29 5.29 17.52
CA SER A 102 1.25 6.76 17.54
C SER A 102 1.69 7.36 18.89
N ARG A 103 2.06 6.53 19.87
CA ARG A 103 2.54 6.96 21.19
C ARG A 103 4.07 6.85 21.24
N PRO A 104 4.81 7.94 20.97
CA PRO A 104 6.28 7.90 20.88
C PRO A 104 6.99 7.52 22.19
N ASP A 105 6.33 7.71 23.33
CA ASP A 105 6.87 7.41 24.67
C ASP A 105 6.27 6.15 25.30
N ALA A 106 5.53 5.33 24.54
CA ALA A 106 4.95 4.11 25.06
C ALA A 106 6.06 3.11 25.40
N ASP A 107 6.23 2.83 26.69
CA ASP A 107 7.04 1.70 27.13
C ASP A 107 6.32 0.40 26.74
N TYR A 108 6.81 -0.24 25.68
CA TYR A 108 6.25 -1.46 25.13
C TYR A 108 6.29 -2.64 26.13
N ASP A 109 7.14 -2.58 27.16
CA ASP A 109 7.13 -3.57 28.25
C ASP A 109 5.88 -3.42 29.16
N THR A 110 5.22 -2.26 29.13
CA THR A 110 3.98 -1.97 29.88
C THR A 110 2.72 -1.93 29.02
N ALA A 111 2.88 -2.00 27.69
CA ALA A 111 1.74 -2.04 26.76
C ALA A 111 0.87 -3.26 27.04
N SER A 112 -0.44 -3.12 26.86
CA SER A 112 -1.35 -4.23 27.09
C SER A 112 -1.03 -5.40 26.15
N ASN A 113 -1.24 -6.64 26.61
CA ASN A 113 -1.06 -7.82 25.76
C ASN A 113 -1.88 -7.73 24.47
N GLU A 114 -3.02 -7.03 24.48
CA GLU A 114 -3.85 -6.80 23.31
C GLU A 114 -3.21 -5.82 22.31
N GLU A 115 -2.62 -4.71 22.78
CA GLU A 115 -1.88 -3.77 21.93
C GLU A 115 -0.62 -4.41 21.35
N THR A 116 0.17 -5.10 22.18
CA THR A 116 1.37 -5.82 21.75
C THR A 116 1.02 -6.92 20.76
N PHE A 117 -0.03 -7.70 21.02
CA PHE A 117 -0.51 -8.72 20.07
C PHE A 117 -1.08 -8.10 18.80
N ALA A 118 -1.74 -6.94 18.87
CA ALA A 118 -2.25 -6.25 17.70
C ALA A 118 -1.11 -5.73 16.82
N VAL A 119 -0.10 -5.08 17.41
CA VAL A 119 1.11 -4.62 16.71
C VAL A 119 1.85 -5.82 16.11
N LEU A 120 2.09 -6.87 16.91
CA LEU A 120 2.74 -8.09 16.43
C LEU A 120 1.93 -8.74 15.32
N LYS A 121 0.62 -8.91 15.42
CA LYS A 121 -0.21 -9.52 14.36
C LYS A 121 -0.27 -8.66 13.11
N TYR A 122 -0.26 -7.34 13.26
CA TYR A 122 -0.24 -6.39 12.17
C TYR A 122 1.07 -6.45 11.38
N PHE A 123 2.20 -6.59 12.06
CA PHE A 123 3.49 -6.81 11.41
C PHE A 123 3.73 -8.29 11.04
N GLN A 124 3.23 -9.28 11.78
CA GLN A 124 3.42 -10.71 11.53
C GLN A 124 2.44 -11.29 10.51
N SER A 125 1.40 -10.54 10.10
CA SER A 125 0.69 -10.90 8.88
C SER A 125 1.69 -10.76 7.73
N GLY A 126 2.35 -11.87 7.40
CA GLY A 126 3.51 -11.99 6.50
C GLY A 126 3.33 -11.39 5.11
N TYR A 127 2.10 -10.98 4.78
CA TYR A 127 1.75 -10.25 3.57
C TYR A 127 2.39 -8.86 3.42
N TYR A 128 2.88 -8.24 4.50
CA TYR A 128 3.65 -6.98 4.42
C TYR A 128 5.14 -7.22 4.11
N TRP A 129 5.73 -8.32 4.61
CA TRP A 129 7.18 -8.56 4.55
C TRP A 129 7.64 -9.42 3.38
N ASP A 130 6.74 -10.15 2.69
CA ASP A 130 7.10 -10.93 1.49
C ASP A 130 7.54 -10.05 0.31
N ARG A 131 7.32 -8.73 0.40
CA ARG A 131 8.01 -7.71 -0.40
C ARG A 131 8.97 -6.95 0.50
N LEU A 132 10.20 -7.44 0.62
CA LEU A 132 11.30 -6.73 1.27
C LEU A 132 11.75 -5.49 0.45
N TRP A 133 10.83 -4.53 0.24
CA TRP A 133 11.08 -3.24 -0.43
C TRP A 133 10.44 -2.06 0.29
N ILE A 134 9.47 -2.27 1.18
CA ILE A 134 8.71 -1.18 1.83
C ILE A 134 9.61 -0.28 2.69
N VAL A 135 10.64 -0.85 3.32
CA VAL A 135 11.64 -0.06 4.05
C VAL A 135 12.41 0.86 3.10
N GLN A 136 12.83 0.37 1.93
CA GLN A 136 13.52 1.22 0.95
C GLN A 136 12.60 2.25 0.31
N GLU A 137 11.34 1.90 0.02
CA GLU A 137 10.33 2.81 -0.54
C GLU A 137 10.00 3.97 0.40
N LEU A 138 9.89 3.71 1.71
CA LEU A 138 9.67 4.73 2.72
C LEU A 138 10.90 5.63 2.92
N PHE A 139 12.13 5.10 2.80
CA PHE A 139 13.34 5.93 2.93
C PHE A 139 13.59 6.87 1.74
N HIS A 140 13.09 6.53 0.54
CA HIS A 140 13.31 7.33 -0.67
C HIS A 140 12.18 8.32 -0.98
N ALA A 141 11.04 8.19 -0.31
CA ALA A 141 9.89 9.06 -0.51
C ALA A 141 10.17 10.48 -0.02
N ARG A 142 9.92 11.47 -0.89
CA ARG A 142 9.96 12.90 -0.49
C ARG A 142 8.88 13.25 0.53
N ARG A 143 7.74 12.54 0.50
CA ARG A 143 6.61 12.69 1.41
C ARG A 143 5.82 11.39 1.48
N ILE A 144 5.47 10.94 2.69
CA ILE A 144 4.67 9.73 2.95
C ILE A 144 3.38 10.10 3.65
N ILE A 145 2.27 9.48 3.25
CA ILE A 145 0.99 9.53 3.96
C ILE A 145 0.53 8.08 4.18
N LEU A 146 0.24 7.75 5.45
CA LEU A 146 -0.30 6.47 5.91
C LEU A 146 -1.84 6.48 5.90
#